data_AF-A0A932R2H4-F1
#
_entry.id   AF-A0A932R2H4-F1
#
_cell.length_a   1.000
_cell.length_b   1.000
_cell.length_c   1.000
_cell.angle_alpha   90.00
_cell.angle_beta   90.00
_cell.angle_gamma   90.00
#
_symmetry.space_group_name_H-M   'P 1'
#
loop_
_entity.id
_entity.type
_entity.pdbx_description
1 polymer ?
#
loop_
_entity_poly.entity_id
_entity_poly.type
_entity_poly.pdbx_seq_one_letter_code
_entity_poly.pdbx_strand_id
1 'polypeptide(L)'
;MISWNRVFIDIMLFGAVILLPWWVATFMIVYEFFLFDNFFELIIFGLMFDMLYGVETFGTGNSHPIFFVIASVLYIILNKLKRYLRSYA
;
A
#
# COMPACT_ATOMS: atom_id res chain seq x y z
N MET A 1 1.40 8.85 -19.28
CA MET A 1 1.33 7.75 -20.26
C MET A 1 1.22 6.47 -19.46
N ILE A 2 0.06 5.82 -19.47
CA ILE A 2 -0.15 4.56 -18.75
C ILE A 2 0.72 3.51 -19.45
N SER A 3 1.74 3.02 -18.76
CA SER A 3 2.53 1.89 -19.24
C SER A 3 1.78 0.61 -18.91
N TRP A 4 1.58 -0.26 -19.90
CA TRP A 4 0.94 -1.57 -19.68
C TRP A 4 1.62 -2.38 -18.56
N ASN A 5 2.93 -2.21 -18.36
CA ASN A 5 3.68 -2.83 -17.28
C ASN A 5 3.17 -2.41 -15.88
N ARG A 6 2.73 -1.16 -15.70
CA ARG A 6 2.15 -0.70 -14.42
C ARG A 6 0.87 -1.44 -14.10
N VAL A 7 -0.05 -1.47 -15.05
CA VAL A 7 -1.36 -2.12 -14.88
C VAL A 7 -1.18 -3.61 -14.55
N PHE A 8 -0.25 -4.28 -15.22
CA PHE A 8 0.04 -5.69 -14.93
C PHE A 8 0.57 -5.90 -13.51
N ILE A 9 1.49 -5.04 -13.07
CA ILE A 9 2.05 -5.10 -11.73
C ILE A 9 0.97 -4.80 -10.68
N ASP A 10 0.12 -3.79 -10.89
CA ASP A 10 -0.99 -3.46 -9.99
C ASP A 10 -1.94 -4.65 -9.84
N ILE A 11 -2.32 -5.31 -10.95
CA ILE A 11 -3.16 -6.53 -10.91
C ILE A 11 -2.48 -7.64 -10.11
N MET A 12 -1.17 -7.83 -10.32
CA MET A 12 -0.40 -8.84 -9.59
C MET A 12 -0.35 -8.53 -8.09
N LEU A 13 -0.21 -7.26 -7.74
CA LEU A 13 -0.20 -6.77 -6.36
C LEU A 13 -1.57 -6.91 -5.69
N PHE A 14 -2.66 -6.62 -6.42
CA PHE A 14 -4.02 -6.90 -5.97
C PHE A 14 -4.21 -8.39 -5.65
N GLY A 15 -3.71 -9.28 -6.51
CA GLY A 15 -3.68 -10.72 -6.25
C GLY A 15 -2.85 -11.06 -5.01
N ALA A 16 -1.67 -10.45 -4.85
CA ALA A 16 -0.79 -10.65 -3.71
C ALA A 16 -1.45 -10.24 -2.37
N VAL A 17 -2.17 -9.14 -2.33
CA VAL A 17 -2.87 -8.66 -1.11
C VAL A 17 -3.91 -9.66 -0.61
N ILE A 18 -4.54 -10.40 -1.52
CA ILE A 18 -5.57 -11.39 -1.20
C ILE A 18 -4.96 -12.77 -0.90
N LEU A 19 -3.96 -13.19 -1.67
CA LEU A 19 -3.41 -14.55 -1.64
C LEU A 19 -2.22 -14.72 -0.70
N LEU A 20 -1.41 -13.66 -0.53
CA LEU A 20 -0.19 -13.72 0.27
C LEU A 20 -0.43 -13.15 1.68
N PRO A 21 0.42 -13.52 2.64
CA PRO A 21 0.41 -12.90 3.96
C PRO A 21 0.61 -11.37 3.84
N TRP A 22 -0.13 -10.61 4.65
CA TRP A 22 -0.16 -9.15 4.65
C TRP A 22 1.24 -8.49 4.71
N TRP A 23 2.19 -9.10 5.40
CA TRP A 23 3.57 -8.62 5.47
C TRP A 23 4.31 -8.74 4.12
N VAL A 24 4.12 -9.83 3.35
CA VAL A 24 4.70 -10.00 2.02
C VAL A 24 4.17 -8.91 1.08
N ALA A 25 2.85 -8.77 1.04
CA ALA A 25 2.19 -7.77 0.20
C ALA A 25 2.64 -6.35 0.57
N THR A 26 2.84 -6.05 1.85
CA THR A 26 3.36 -4.76 2.32
C THR A 26 4.77 -4.48 1.79
N PHE A 27 5.68 -5.46 1.83
CA PHE A 27 7.03 -5.29 1.25
C PHE A 27 6.98 -5.04 -0.26
N MET A 28 6.10 -5.75 -0.99
CA MET A 28 5.93 -5.54 -2.43
C MET A 28 5.40 -4.14 -2.73
N ILE A 29 4.36 -3.68 -2.02
CA ILE A 29 3.80 -2.32 -2.13
C ILE A 29 4.87 -1.24 -1.89
N VAL A 30 5.66 -1.39 -0.83
CA VAL A 30 6.72 -0.43 -0.51
C VAL A 30 7.80 -0.42 -1.60
N TYR A 31 8.18 -1.58 -2.12
CA TYR A 31 9.14 -1.68 -3.22
C TYR A 31 8.63 -0.98 -4.50
N GLU A 32 7.38 -1.23 -4.88
CA GLU A 32 6.74 -0.61 -6.04
C GLU A 32 6.60 0.91 -5.91
N PHE A 33 6.36 1.41 -4.69
CA PHE A 33 6.33 2.84 -4.41
C PHE A 33 7.63 3.55 -4.82
N PHE A 34 8.79 2.91 -4.67
CA PHE A 34 10.06 3.49 -5.11
C PHE A 34 10.25 3.40 -6.63
N LEU A 35 9.79 2.31 -7.26
CA LEU A 35 9.86 2.13 -8.70
C LEU A 35 8.98 3.11 -9.49
N PHE A 36 7.80 3.45 -8.95
CA PHE A 36 6.79 4.21 -9.68
C PHE A 36 6.61 5.64 -9.14
N ASP A 37 6.67 6.64 -10.02
CA ASP A 37 6.34 8.01 -9.65
C ASP A 37 4.83 8.16 -9.34
N ASN A 38 4.51 8.77 -8.19
CA ASN A 38 3.13 8.98 -7.69
C ASN A 38 2.30 7.70 -7.57
N PHE A 39 2.68 6.81 -6.65
CA PHE A 39 2.00 5.53 -6.39
C PHE A 39 0.94 5.68 -5.28
N PHE A 40 -0.25 6.16 -5.63
CA PHE A 40 -1.38 6.34 -4.72
C PHE A 40 -2.04 5.01 -4.30
N GLU A 41 -1.72 3.94 -5.02
CA GLU A 41 -2.23 2.59 -4.83
C GLU A 41 -1.92 2.09 -3.41
N LEU A 42 -0.83 2.56 -2.78
CA LEU A 42 -0.50 2.28 -1.38
C LEU A 42 -1.64 2.64 -0.40
N ILE A 43 -2.36 3.73 -0.65
CA ILE A 43 -3.52 4.15 0.16
C ILE A 43 -4.71 3.21 -0.06
N ILE A 44 -4.95 2.83 -1.33
CA ILE A 44 -6.01 1.89 -1.72
C ILE A 44 -5.77 0.55 -1.04
N PHE A 45 -4.53 0.06 -1.02
CA PHE A 45 -4.19 -1.19 -0.34
C PHE A 45 -4.33 -1.11 1.17
N GLY A 46 -4.00 0.03 1.80
CA GLY A 46 -4.28 0.24 3.22
C GLY A 46 -5.77 0.08 3.56
N LEU A 47 -6.64 0.63 2.70
CA LEU A 47 -8.09 0.49 2.82
C LEU A 47 -8.55 -0.96 2.60
N MET A 48 -7.98 -1.67 1.62
CA MET A 48 -8.24 -3.09 1.41
C MET A 48 -7.81 -3.94 2.61
N PHE A 49 -6.67 -3.63 3.24
CA PHE A 49 -6.23 -4.31 4.44
C PHE A 49 -7.20 -4.10 5.60
N ASP A 50 -7.75 -2.90 5.78
CA ASP A 50 -8.83 -2.68 6.75
C ASP A 50 -10.08 -3.49 6.43
N MET A 51 -10.44 -3.64 5.16
CA MET A 51 -11.58 -4.48 4.77
C MET A 51 -11.34 -5.98 5.00
N LEU A 52 -10.11 -6.44 4.77
CA LEU A 52 -9.75 -7.86 4.87
C LEU A 52 -9.41 -8.28 6.31
N TYR A 53 -8.76 -7.41 7.07
CA TYR A 53 -8.17 -7.71 8.38
C TYR A 53 -8.63 -6.77 9.50
N GLY A 54 -9.36 -5.69 9.19
CA GLY A 54 -9.85 -4.72 10.18
C GLY A 54 -11.12 -5.16 10.92
N VAL A 55 -11.59 -6.39 10.71
CA VAL A 55 -12.66 -6.99 11.52
C VAL A 55 -12.08 -7.37 12.88
N GLU A 56 -12.66 -6.79 13.93
CA GLU A 56 -12.25 -7.08 15.30
C GLU A 56 -12.39 -8.57 15.63
N THR A 57 -11.27 -9.19 16.01
CA THR A 57 -11.25 -10.50 16.68
C THR A 57 -12.04 -10.53 18.00
N PHE A 58 -12.55 -9.39 18.49
CA PHE A 58 -13.17 -9.24 19.81
C PHE A 58 -14.60 -8.66 19.84
N GLY A 59 -15.33 -8.68 18.72
CA GLY A 59 -16.79 -8.60 18.76
C GLY A 59 -17.42 -7.26 19.15
N THR A 60 -16.67 -6.16 19.17
CA THR A 60 -17.30 -4.84 19.14
C THR A 60 -17.38 -4.35 17.68
N GLY A 61 -18.52 -3.80 17.26
CA GLY A 61 -18.76 -3.43 15.86
C GLY A 61 -17.95 -2.23 15.37
N ASN A 62 -16.84 -1.89 16.01
CA ASN A 62 -16.06 -0.67 15.77
C ASN A 62 -14.78 -1.00 14.98
N SER A 63 -14.92 -1.39 13.72
CA SER A 63 -13.77 -1.53 12.82
C SER A 63 -13.07 -0.18 12.67
N HIS A 64 -11.98 0.02 13.41
CA HIS A 64 -11.12 1.19 13.27
C HIS A 64 -10.26 1.01 12.01
N PRO A 65 -10.19 2.01 11.11
CA PRO A 65 -9.42 1.92 9.87
C PRO A 65 -7.92 2.11 10.13
N ILE A 66 -7.33 1.20 10.91
CA ILE A 66 -5.96 1.28 11.41
C ILE A 66 -4.98 1.16 10.24
N PHE A 67 -5.20 0.21 9.33
CA PHE A 67 -4.30 -0.03 8.20
C PHE A 67 -4.31 1.13 7.20
N PHE A 68 -5.45 1.75 6.96
CA PHE A 68 -5.59 2.94 6.12
C PHE A 68 -4.84 4.14 6.71
N VAL A 69 -4.97 4.38 8.02
CA VAL A 69 -4.23 5.45 8.70
C VAL A 69 -2.73 5.21 8.63
N ILE A 70 -2.29 3.98 8.91
CA ILE A 70 -0.88 3.58 8.82
C ILE A 70 -0.37 3.77 7.38
N ALA A 71 -1.10 3.30 6.37
CA ALA A 71 -0.75 3.43 4.96
C ALA A 71 -0.67 4.91 4.55
N SER A 72 -1.60 5.75 4.99
CA SER A 72 -1.58 7.19 4.72
C SER A 72 -0.36 7.89 5.32
N VAL A 73 -0.01 7.55 6.57
CA VAL A 73 1.21 8.07 7.22
C VAL A 73 2.46 7.59 6.48
N LEU A 74 2.53 6.29 6.14
CA LEU A 74 3.60 5.71 5.33
C LEU A 74 3.75 6.39 3.98
N TYR A 75 2.65 6.65 3.27
CA TYR A 75 2.64 7.36 2.00
C TYR A 75 3.34 8.73 2.12
N ILE A 76 2.98 9.50 3.16
CA ILE A 76 3.57 10.84 3.38
C ILE A 76 5.08 10.72 3.68
N ILE A 77 5.46 9.78 4.54
CA ILE A 77 6.87 9.56 4.92
C ILE A 77 7.68 9.14 3.69
N LEU A 78 7.23 8.12 2.96
CA LEU A 78 7.92 7.60 1.79
C LEU A 78 7.98 8.63 0.66
N ASN A 79 6.93 9.41 0.45
CA ASN A 79 6.93 10.47 -0.56
C ASN A 79 7.96 11.56 -0.21
N LYS A 80 8.05 11.96 1.07
CA LYS A 80 9.11 12.86 1.53
C LYS A 80 10.49 12.24 1.32
N LEU A 81 10.68 10.98 1.72
CA LEU A 81 11.96 10.28 1.58
C LEU A 81 12.39 10.17 0.13
N LYS A 82 11.47 9.81 -0.77
CA LYS A 82 11.70 9.71 -2.22
C LYS A 82 12.13 11.05 -2.81
N ARG A 83 11.52 12.16 -2.37
CA ARG A 83 11.94 13.51 -2.76
C ARG A 83 13.35 13.84 -2.28
N TYR A 84 13.69 13.50 -1.03
CA TYR A 84 15.06 13.70 -0.52
C TYR A 84 16.08 12.88 -1.33
N LEU A 85 15.83 11.60 -1.56
CA LEU A 85 16.74 10.73 -2.32
C LEU A 85 16.96 11.20 -3.75
N ARG A 86 15.90 11.70 -4.42
CA ARG A 86 16.01 12.26 -5.78
C ARG A 86 16.77 13.58 -5.83
N SER A 87 16.77 14.37 -4.75
CA SER A 87 17.55 15.61 -4.68
C SER A 87 19.06 15.38 -4.48
N TYR A 88 19.47 14.19 -4.04
CA TYR A 88 20.87 13.82 -3.83
C TYR A 88 21.48 13.00 -4.98
N ALA A 89 20.68 12.58 -5.95
CA ALA A 89 21.08 11.79 -7.12
C ALA A 89 21.13 12.66 -8.38
#